data_AF-A0A5C6CB08-F1
#
_entry.id   AF-A0A5C6CB08-F1
#
_cell.length_a   1.000
_cell.length_b   1.000
_cell.length_c   1.000
_cell.angle_alpha   90.00
_cell.angle_beta   90.00
_cell.angle_gamma   90.00
#
_symmetry.space_group_name_H-M   'P 1'
#
loop_
_entity.id
_entity.type
_entity.pdbx_description
1 polymer ?
#
loop_
_entity_poly.entity_id
_entity_poly.type
_entity_poly.pdbx_seq_one_letter_code
_entity_poly.pdbx_strand_id
1 'polypeptide(L)'
;MDNKDKKSRVGIKPVHTVRKGAIAANIWLRQSQTGFVYYDYSISRSWKSTNAGKEGYSQNFFPDNKMQLLQVVAEASDWIAEKMANAETVVLNAA
;
A
#
# COMPACT_ATOMS: atom_id res chain seq x y z
N MET A 1 32.32 -11.61 -18.13
CA MET A 1 31.34 -12.17 -17.17
C MET A 1 30.01 -11.51 -17.49
N ASP A 2 29.05 -12.32 -17.91
CA ASP A 2 27.81 -11.87 -18.53
C ASP A 2 26.90 -11.04 -17.64
N ASN A 3 26.23 -10.12 -18.33
CA ASN A 3 25.25 -9.14 -17.91
C ASN A 3 24.00 -9.77 -17.27
N LYS A 4 23.50 -9.19 -16.18
CA LYS A 4 22.05 -9.16 -15.91
C LYS A 4 21.67 -7.78 -15.38
N ASP A 5 21.52 -6.84 -16.30
CA ASP A 5 20.61 -5.70 -16.16
C ASP A 5 19.30 -6.21 -15.55
N LYS A 6 19.11 -5.96 -14.26
CA LYS A 6 17.81 -6.14 -13.60
C LYS A 6 16.89 -5.09 -14.19
N LYS A 7 16.27 -5.43 -15.32
CA LYS A 7 15.17 -4.70 -15.93
C LYS A 7 14.10 -4.57 -14.86
N SER A 8 14.09 -3.43 -14.15
CA SER A 8 13.08 -3.17 -13.15
C SER A 8 11.74 -3.23 -13.87
N ARG A 9 10.90 -4.19 -13.50
CA ARG A 9 9.50 -4.14 -13.93
C ARG A 9 9.01 -2.77 -13.47
N VAL A 10 8.49 -1.95 -14.38
CA VAL A 10 7.78 -0.73 -14.01
C VAL A 10 6.59 -1.19 -13.17
N GLY A 11 6.84 -1.37 -11.88
CA GLY A 11 5.88 -1.88 -10.94
C GLY A 11 4.78 -0.86 -10.82
N ILE A 12 3.53 -1.32 -10.82
CA ILE A 12 2.39 -0.50 -10.43
C ILE A 12 2.80 0.16 -9.11
N LYS A 13 2.88 1.49 -9.09
CA LYS A 13 3.21 2.24 -7.88
C LYS A 13 1.95 2.33 -7.02
N PRO A 14 2.10 2.39 -5.68
CA PRO A 14 0.95 2.68 -4.85
C PRO A 14 0.41 4.07 -5.19
N VAL A 15 -0.91 4.19 -5.24
CA VAL A 15 -1.62 5.45 -5.46
C VAL A 15 -1.67 6.30 -4.19
N HIS A 16 -1.55 5.66 -3.03
CA HIS A 16 -1.47 6.32 -1.74
C HIS A 16 -0.71 5.47 -0.71
N THR A 17 -0.19 6.09 0.34
CA THR A 17 0.48 5.38 1.42
C THR A 17 0.16 6.04 2.75
N VAL A 18 -0.40 5.25 3.66
CA VAL A 18 -0.61 5.62 5.07
C VAL A 18 0.53 5.06 5.90
N ARG A 19 1.15 5.87 6.77
CA ARG A 19 2.28 5.43 7.62
C ARG A 19 2.10 5.87 9.06
N LYS A 20 2.29 4.92 9.99
CA LYS A 20 2.36 5.15 11.44
C LYS A 20 3.60 4.45 11.98
N GLY A 21 4.61 5.24 12.35
CA GLY A 21 5.89 4.72 12.79
C GLY A 21 6.53 3.79 11.76
N ALA A 22 6.81 2.56 12.17
CA ALA A 22 7.41 1.54 11.33
C ALA A 22 6.40 0.83 10.41
N ILE A 23 5.08 1.03 10.62
CA ILE A 23 4.03 0.36 9.86
C ILE A 23 3.54 1.27 8.73
N ALA A 24 3.39 0.73 7.53
CA ALA A 24 2.79 1.44 6.40
C ALA A 24 1.79 0.56 5.64
N ALA A 25 0.68 1.14 5.23
CA ALA A 25 -0.26 0.57 4.27
C ALA A 25 -0.10 1.28 2.92
N ASN A 26 0.30 0.53 1.91
CA ASN A 26 0.38 1.01 0.52
C ASN A 26 -0.92 0.65 -0.19
N ILE A 27 -1.64 1.65 -0.68
CA ILE A 27 -2.90 1.50 -1.40
C ILE A 27 -2.60 1.45 -2.89
N TRP A 28 -3.19 0.50 -3.59
CA TRP A 28 -3.02 0.32 -5.03
C TRP A 28 -4.36 0.45 -5.73
N LEU A 29 -4.34 0.96 -6.96
CA LEU A 29 -5.46 0.91 -7.88
C LEU A 29 -5.17 -0.21 -8.88
N ARG A 30 -6.02 -1.23 -8.91
CA ARG A 30 -5.86 -2.41 -9.76
C ARG A 30 -7.08 -2.61 -10.64
N GLN A 31 -6.88 -3.36 -11.70
CA GLN A 31 -7.95 -3.83 -12.56
C GLN A 31 -7.92 -5.36 -12.58
N SER A 32 -9.08 -5.97 -12.36
CA SER A 32 -9.24 -7.42 -12.49
C SER A 32 -9.16 -7.84 -13.97
N GLN A 33 -9.00 -9.14 -14.21
CA GLN A 33 -8.97 -9.67 -15.59
C GLN A 33 -10.29 -9.42 -16.35
N THR A 34 -11.40 -9.25 -15.64
CA THR A 34 -12.72 -8.92 -16.21
C THR A 34 -12.93 -7.41 -16.41
N GLY A 35 -11.95 -6.59 -16.07
CA GLY A 35 -11.98 -5.14 -16.29
C GLY A 35 -12.50 -4.32 -15.11
N PHE A 36 -12.99 -4.94 -14.03
CA PHE A 36 -13.42 -4.23 -12.82
C PHE A 36 -12.23 -3.58 -12.11
N VAL A 37 -12.33 -2.27 -11.88
CA VAL A 37 -11.31 -1.47 -11.17
C VAL A 37 -11.61 -1.49 -9.67
N TYR A 38 -10.60 -1.77 -8.86
CA TYR A 38 -10.73 -1.83 -7.40
C TYR A 38 -9.49 -1.29 -6.71
N TYR A 39 -9.68 -0.85 -5.47
CA TYR A 39 -8.58 -0.54 -4.57
C TYR A 39 -8.27 -1.74 -3.67
N ASP A 40 -6.99 -2.00 -3.43
CA ASP A 40 -6.52 -2.88 -2.36
C ASP A 40 -5.38 -2.19 -1.60
N TYR A 41 -5.01 -2.72 -0.44
CA TYR A 41 -3.80 -2.27 0.24
C TYR A 41 -2.97 -3.43 0.77
N SER A 42 -1.66 -3.23 0.74
CA SER A 42 -0.68 -4.11 1.37
C SER A 42 -0.07 -3.41 2.58
N ILE A 43 0.00 -4.08 3.71
CA ILE A 43 0.64 -3.54 4.92
C ILE A 43 2.08 -4.05 5.00
N SER A 44 2.99 -3.29 5.56
CA SER A 44 4.36 -3.75 5.83
C SER A 44 4.94 -3.04 7.04
N ARG A 45 5.92 -3.67 7.68
CA ARG A 45 6.75 -3.08 8.73
C ARG A 45 8.15 -2.83 8.21
N SER A 46 8.63 -1.60 8.29
CA SER A 46 10.05 -1.29 8.06
C SER A 46 10.90 -1.72 9.26
N TRP A 47 12.08 -2.23 8.99
CA TRP A 47 13.08 -2.54 10.01
C TRP A 47 14.46 -2.08 9.54
N LYS A 48 15.33 -1.81 10.51
CA LYS A 48 16.74 -1.55 10.28
C LYS A 48 17.56 -2.42 11.22
N SER A 49 18.49 -3.18 10.66
CA SER A 49 19.49 -3.93 11.43
C SER A 49 20.60 -2.96 11.81
N THR A 50 20.76 -2.76 13.11
CA THR A 50 21.85 -1.96 13.67
C THR A 50 23.22 -2.57 13.39
N ASN A 51 23.30 -3.90 13.29
CA ASN A 51 24.57 -4.62 13.19
C ASN A 51 25.04 -4.76 11.73
N ALA A 52 24.12 -4.87 10.78
CA ALA A 52 24.46 -5.11 9.37
C ALA A 52 24.36 -3.85 8.49
N GLY A 53 23.90 -2.71 9.04
CA GLY A 53 23.61 -1.50 8.26
C GLY A 53 22.52 -1.69 7.20
N LYS A 54 21.75 -2.79 7.28
CA LYS A 54 20.70 -3.14 6.32
C LYS A 54 19.35 -2.65 6.80
N GLU A 55 18.52 -2.23 5.87
CA GLU A 55 17.11 -1.94 6.11
C GLU A 55 16.24 -2.74 5.14
N GLY A 56 14.96 -2.90 5.51
CA GLY A 56 14.03 -3.64 4.68
C GLY A 56 12.61 -3.58 5.22
N TYR A 57 11.76 -4.38 4.58
CA TYR A 57 10.34 -4.51 4.92
C TYR A 57 10.02 -5.94 5.33
N SER A 58 9.03 -6.10 6.20
CA SER A 58 8.53 -7.40 6.64
C SER A 58 7.00 -7.40 6.64
N GLN A 59 6.42 -8.57 6.40
CA GLN A 59 4.99 -8.87 6.57
C GLN A 59 4.69 -9.46 7.96
N ASN A 60 5.71 -9.55 8.83
CA ASN A 60 5.58 -10.01 10.20
C ASN A 60 5.59 -8.83 11.17
N PHE A 61 4.70 -8.89 12.15
CA PHE A 61 4.43 -7.81 13.10
C PHE A 61 4.63 -8.28 14.53
N PHE A 62 4.97 -7.35 15.43
CA PHE A 62 5.08 -7.61 16.86
C PHE A 62 3.82 -7.15 17.59
N PRO A 63 3.51 -7.69 18.78
CA PRO A 63 2.36 -7.26 19.59
C PRO A 63 2.32 -5.74 19.82
N ASP A 64 3.46 -5.11 20.05
CA ASP A 64 3.58 -3.65 20.28
C ASP A 64 3.19 -2.82 19.05
N ASN A 65 3.12 -3.44 17.86
CA ASN A 65 2.66 -2.77 16.65
C ASN A 65 1.13 -2.64 16.58
N LYS A 66 0.38 -3.20 17.55
CA LYS A 66 -1.09 -3.23 17.55
C LYS A 66 -1.72 -1.88 17.22
N MET A 67 -1.34 -0.81 17.92
CA MET A 67 -1.96 0.51 17.70
C MET A 67 -1.65 1.08 16.32
N GLN A 68 -0.40 0.95 15.85
CA GLN A 68 0.01 1.42 14.53
C GLN A 68 -0.72 0.64 13.43
N LEU A 69 -0.89 -0.68 13.60
CA LEU A 69 -1.66 -1.53 12.69
C LEU A 69 -3.13 -1.10 12.59
N LEU A 70 -3.79 -0.91 13.74
CA LEU A 70 -5.18 -0.45 13.77
C LEU A 70 -5.34 0.90 13.05
N GLN A 71 -4.43 1.84 13.32
CA GLN A 71 -4.46 3.17 12.68
C GLN A 71 -4.25 3.11 11.17
N VAL A 72 -3.26 2.36 10.68
CA VAL A 72 -3.03 2.28 9.22
C VAL A 72 -4.17 1.57 8.50
N VAL A 73 -4.81 0.57 9.13
CA VAL A 73 -5.96 -0.14 8.55
C VAL A 73 -7.17 0.78 8.47
N ALA A 74 -7.46 1.50 9.56
CA ALA A 74 -8.58 2.45 9.60
C ALA A 74 -8.40 3.53 8.53
N GLU A 75 -7.28 4.27 8.57
CA GLU A 75 -7.03 5.38 7.65
C GLU A 75 -6.93 4.93 6.17
N ALA A 76 -6.37 3.75 5.88
CA ALA A 76 -6.36 3.24 4.52
C ALA A 76 -7.76 2.87 4.02
N SER A 77 -8.58 2.28 4.88
CA SER A 77 -9.96 1.92 4.55
C SER A 77 -10.83 3.16 4.35
N ASP A 78 -10.69 4.16 5.22
CA ASP A 78 -11.39 5.44 5.13
C ASP A 78 -11.02 6.16 3.83
N TRP A 79 -9.73 6.22 3.49
CA TRP A 79 -9.27 6.82 2.24
C TRP A 79 -9.88 6.12 1.02
N ILE A 80 -9.97 4.78 1.01
CA ILE A 80 -10.60 4.03 -0.09
C ILE A 80 -12.09 4.36 -0.17
N ALA A 81 -12.80 4.37 0.96
CA ALA A 81 -14.22 4.68 1.01
C ALA A 81 -14.50 6.08 0.46
N GLU A 82 -13.71 7.08 0.86
CA GLU A 82 -13.79 8.43 0.33
C GLU A 82 -13.54 8.47 -1.18
N LYS A 83 -12.54 7.77 -1.69
CA LYS A 83 -12.26 7.74 -3.14
C LYS A 83 -13.38 7.07 -3.94
N MET A 84 -13.96 6.00 -3.41
CA MET A 84 -15.06 5.31 -4.07
C MET A 84 -16.35 6.16 -4.07
N ALA A 85 -16.70 6.79 -2.95
CA ALA A 85 -17.86 7.67 -2.86
C ALA A 85 -17.74 8.88 -3.80
N ASN A 86 -16.54 9.46 -3.92
CA ASN A 86 -16.27 10.56 -4.84
C ASN A 86 -16.35 10.11 -6.31
N ALA A 87 -15.84 8.92 -6.64
CA ALA A 87 -15.94 8.38 -8.00
C ALA A 87 -17.40 8.16 -8.43
N GLU A 88 -18.23 7.63 -7.54
CA GLU A 88 -19.68 7.47 -7.77
C GLU A 88 -20.39 8.83 -7.96
N THR A 89 -20.07 9.80 -7.12
CA THR A 89 -20.64 11.16 -7.20
C THR A 89 -20.32 11.85 -8.54
N VAL A 90 -19.11 11.65 -9.08
CA VAL A 90 -18.72 12.22 -10.39
C VAL A 90 -19.51 11.57 -11.53
N VAL A 91 -19.77 10.26 -11.46
CA VAL A 91 -20.55 9.55 -12.49
C VAL A 91 -22.02 10.01 -12.51
N LEU A 92 -22.63 10.23 -11.35
CA LEU A 92 -24.03 10.68 -11.25
C LEU A 92 -24.25 12.12 -11.76
N ASN A 93 -23.25 12.99 -11.64
CA ASN A 93 -23.33 14.38 -12.09
C ASN A 93 -22.96 14.57 -13.57
N ALA A 94 -22.49 13.52 -14.25
CA ALA A 94 -22.10 13.54 -15.66
C ALA A 94 -23.12 12.87 -16.60
N ALA A 95 -24.23 12.36 -16.05
CA ALA A 95 -25.36 11.77 -16.76
C ALA A 95 -26.56 12.74 -16.78
#